data_AF-A0A143HPM3-F1
#
_entry.id   AF-A0A143HPM3-F1
#
_cell.length_a   1.000
_cell.length_b   1.000
_cell.length_c   1.000
_cell.angle_alpha   90.00
_cell.angle_beta   90.00
_cell.angle_gamma   90.00
#
_symmetry.space_group_name_H-M   'P 1'
#
loop_
_entity.id
_entity.type
_entity.pdbx_description
1 polymer ?
#
loop_
_entity_poly.entity_id
_entity_poly.type
_entity_poly.pdbx_seq_one_letter_code
_entity_poly.pdbx_strand_id
1 'polypeptide(L)'
;MHSLTLLLFIFIALNGKQLRNDSLYRANVFAIVGICYFFFVQYIAYWNRVFPVEGWGKYLLEMLVALGAVGLSLSSWNKKSHPIKTLCLCSIFFIALLVTYVFDIKVKEWLAEKGGFFNGEPPLVLKQQAGTLDKSIKFSEVGIEFRAFEGWRKGELPSGHEYLTYGNSDAGVVEVRPNCLDGMNIDTPTYVSNMLELLEVNKPTSRYDYQCSKSAQVKECFIRVEYLSADGVSKRWHWLRSQRGERSIAVDFIIPNDSKVVEEKVLELIMSTKISKKRQTVICTTPAAWL
;
A
#
# COMPACT_ATOMS: atom_id res chain seq x y z
N MET A 1 14.39 9.78 11.25
CA MET A 1 15.70 9.88 10.55
C MET A 1 16.75 10.74 11.28
N HIS A 2 16.40 11.87 11.91
CA HIS A 2 17.41 12.76 12.52
C HIS A 2 18.16 12.17 13.73
N SER A 3 17.50 11.35 14.55
CA SER A 3 18.08 10.74 15.76
C SER A 3 19.16 9.69 15.48
N LEU A 4 19.01 8.92 14.39
CA LEU A 4 19.96 7.87 14.00
C LEU A 4 21.29 8.46 13.51
N THR A 5 21.22 9.58 12.80
CA THR A 5 22.37 10.34 12.32
C THR A 5 23.21 10.87 13.49
N LEU A 6 22.57 11.45 14.50
CA LEU A 6 23.21 12.02 15.69
C LEU A 6 23.90 10.94 16.54
N LEU A 7 23.27 9.77 16.69
CA LEU A 7 23.85 8.60 17.35
C LEU A 7 25.05 8.03 16.59
N LEU A 8 25.01 8.05 15.26
CA LEU A 8 26.13 7.63 14.40
C LEU A 8 27.32 8.60 14.50
N PHE A 9 27.07 9.90 14.64
CA PHE A 9 28.10 10.91 14.92
C PHE A 9 28.72 10.74 16.31
N ILE A 10 27.90 10.49 17.34
CA ILE A 10 28.41 10.18 18.70
C ILE A 10 29.26 8.90 18.68
N PHE A 11 28.86 7.89 17.90
CA PHE A 11 29.62 6.66 17.73
C PHE A 11 30.99 6.89 17.07
N ILE A 12 31.04 7.68 15.99
CA ILE A 12 32.29 8.06 15.30
C ILE A 12 33.19 8.87 16.23
N ALA A 13 32.63 9.80 17.01
CA ALA A 13 33.38 10.64 17.94
C ALA A 13 34.02 9.82 19.08
N LEU A 14 33.32 8.83 19.63
CA LEU A 14 33.80 8.04 20.77
C LEU A 14 34.83 6.95 20.42
N ASN A 15 34.87 6.46 19.17
CA ASN A 15 35.80 5.40 18.75
C ASN A 15 36.73 5.76 17.58
N GLY A 16 36.83 7.05 17.21
CA GLY A 16 37.55 7.50 16.01
C GLY A 16 38.96 6.92 15.84
N LYS A 17 39.72 6.72 16.94
CA LYS A 17 41.06 6.11 16.89
C LYS A 17 41.05 4.63 16.51
N GLN A 18 40.17 3.83 17.10
CA GLN A 18 40.08 2.39 16.82
C GLN A 18 39.43 2.14 15.45
N LEU A 19 38.43 2.96 15.09
CA LEU A 19 37.76 2.93 13.79
C LEU A 19 38.72 3.26 12.62
N ARG A 20 39.75 4.07 12.89
CA ARG A 20 40.82 4.40 11.93
C ARG A 20 41.86 3.28 11.79
N ASN A 21 42.18 2.59 12.88
CA ASN A 21 43.33 1.68 12.94
C ASN A 21 42.97 0.20 12.73
N ASP A 22 41.73 -0.20 12.96
CA ASP A 22 41.29 -1.60 12.88
C ASP A 22 40.22 -1.81 11.80
N SER A 23 40.63 -2.43 10.70
CA SER A 23 39.76 -2.69 9.54
C SER A 23 38.64 -3.70 9.86
N LEU A 24 38.91 -4.68 10.73
CA LEU A 24 37.92 -5.68 11.13
C LEU A 24 36.87 -5.06 12.05
N TYR A 25 37.29 -4.22 13.00
CA TYR A 25 36.36 -3.46 13.84
C TYR A 25 35.45 -2.57 13.00
N ARG A 26 36.01 -1.85 12.01
CA ARG A 26 35.23 -1.02 11.09
C ARG A 26 34.22 -1.83 10.28
N ALA A 27 34.60 -3.00 9.77
CA ALA A 27 33.70 -3.90 9.05
C ALA A 27 32.55 -4.41 9.95
N ASN A 28 32.86 -4.77 11.20
CA ASN A 28 31.84 -5.18 12.18
C ASN A 28 30.82 -4.09 12.47
N VAL A 29 31.29 -2.86 12.74
CA VAL A 29 30.41 -1.71 12.96
C VAL A 29 29.52 -1.47 11.75
N PHE A 30 30.10 -1.46 10.54
CA PHE A 30 29.33 -1.26 9.32
C PHE A 30 28.26 -2.34 9.13
N ALA A 31 28.61 -3.61 9.38
CA ALA A 31 27.66 -4.71 9.30
C ALA A 31 26.52 -4.58 10.34
N ILE A 32 26.83 -4.23 11.60
CA ILE A 32 25.80 -4.02 12.64
C ILE A 32 24.85 -2.89 12.24
N VAL A 33 25.39 -1.73 11.85
CA VAL A 33 24.58 -0.58 11.41
C VAL A 33 23.74 -0.95 10.19
N GLY A 34 24.33 -1.65 9.22
CA GLY A 34 23.64 -2.12 8.03
C GLY A 34 22.49 -3.07 8.35
N ILE A 35 22.71 -4.07 9.20
CA ILE A 35 21.66 -4.99 9.67
C ILE A 35 20.53 -4.21 10.35
N CYS A 36 20.87 -3.30 11.28
CA CYS A 36 19.89 -2.49 11.97
C CYS A 36 19.06 -1.64 11.01
N TYR A 37 19.69 -1.03 10.01
CA TYR A 37 19.00 -0.19 9.03
C TYR A 37 18.10 -1.01 8.09
N PHE A 38 18.69 -1.94 7.33
CA PHE A 38 18.00 -2.66 6.26
C PHE A 38 17.00 -3.69 6.78
N PHE A 39 17.20 -4.23 7.99
CA PHE A 39 16.34 -5.27 8.53
C PHE A 39 15.38 -4.78 9.61
N PHE A 40 15.79 -3.87 10.51
CA PHE A 40 14.91 -3.47 11.61
C PHE A 40 14.22 -2.15 11.31
N VAL A 41 14.98 -1.08 11.09
CA VAL A 41 14.45 0.28 10.93
C VAL A 41 13.49 0.36 9.75
N GLN A 42 13.82 -0.24 8.60
CA GLN A 42 12.94 -0.23 7.43
C GLN A 42 11.56 -0.84 7.71
N TYR A 43 11.49 -2.00 8.37
CA TYR A 43 10.22 -2.66 8.64
C TYR A 43 9.48 -2.06 9.84
N ILE A 44 10.17 -1.45 10.80
CA ILE A 44 9.53 -0.65 11.86
C ILE A 44 8.90 0.61 11.25
N ALA A 45 9.63 1.32 10.38
CA ALA A 45 9.10 2.49 9.69
C ALA A 45 7.87 2.14 8.84
N TYR A 46 7.92 1.00 8.13
CA TYR A 46 6.77 0.45 7.43
C TYR A 46 5.60 0.14 8.39
N TRP A 47 5.86 -0.55 9.51
CA TRP A 47 4.84 -0.87 10.51
C TRP A 47 4.14 0.38 11.03
N ASN A 48 4.92 1.38 11.43
CA ASN A 48 4.44 2.66 11.94
C ASN A 48 3.66 3.48 10.89
N ARG A 49 3.92 3.23 9.61
CA ARG A 49 3.19 3.85 8.50
C ARG A 49 1.84 3.20 8.28
N VAL A 50 1.77 1.88 8.32
CA VAL A 50 0.56 1.09 8.07
C VAL A 50 -0.36 1.05 9.29
N PHE A 51 0.22 0.95 10.49
CA PHE A 51 -0.47 0.95 11.78
C PHE A 51 -0.05 2.21 12.54
N PRO A 52 -0.65 3.37 12.23
CA PRO A 52 -0.23 4.62 12.82
C PRO A 52 -0.42 4.58 14.33
N VAL A 53 0.72 4.63 15.04
CA VAL A 53 0.76 4.86 16.48
C VAL A 53 0.90 6.36 16.69
N GLU A 54 -0.01 6.96 17.44
CA GLU A 54 0.05 8.39 17.74
C GLU A 54 1.13 8.73 18.79
N GLY A 55 1.64 9.96 18.73
CA GLY A 55 2.58 10.50 19.71
C GLY A 55 3.99 9.87 19.68
N TRP A 56 4.65 9.84 20.84
CA TRP A 56 6.03 9.41 20.99
C TRP A 56 6.24 7.90 20.78
N GLY A 57 5.18 7.10 20.93
CA GLY A 57 5.22 5.65 20.75
C GLY A 57 5.72 5.23 19.36
N LYS A 58 5.43 6.03 18.33
CA LYS A 58 5.91 5.85 16.96
C LYS A 58 7.42 5.74 16.87
N TYR A 59 8.15 6.58 17.62
CA TYR A 59 9.61 6.66 17.53
C TYR A 59 10.33 5.74 18.51
N LEU A 60 9.64 5.22 19.53
CA LEU A 60 10.24 4.45 20.60
C LEU A 60 10.95 3.20 20.08
N LEU A 61 10.29 2.41 19.23
CA LEU A 61 10.84 1.16 18.72
C LEU A 61 12.06 1.40 17.80
N GLU A 62 12.00 2.43 16.94
CA GLU A 62 13.14 2.85 16.12
C GLU A 62 14.33 3.29 16.99
N MET A 63 14.06 4.05 18.05
CA MET A 63 15.07 4.51 18.99
C MET A 63 15.72 3.36 19.75
N LEU A 64 14.93 2.38 20.22
CA LEU A 64 15.45 1.20 20.91
C LEU A 64 16.37 0.37 20.01
N VAL A 65 16.00 0.17 18.75
CA VAL A 65 16.87 -0.51 17.76
C VAL A 65 18.15 0.29 17.53
N ALA A 66 18.06 1.60 17.37
CA ALA A 66 19.23 2.46 17.16
C ALA A 66 20.18 2.43 18.37
N LEU A 67 19.64 2.52 19.60
CA LEU A 67 20.42 2.42 20.83
C LEU A 67 21.04 1.04 21.00
N GLY A 68 20.32 -0.03 20.65
CA GLY A 68 20.86 -1.39 20.62
C GLY A 68 22.04 -1.53 19.65
N ALA A 69 21.92 -0.96 18.45
CA ALA A 69 22.99 -0.95 17.45
C ALA A 69 24.25 -0.25 17.98
N VAL A 70 24.09 0.93 18.58
CA VAL A 70 25.18 1.70 19.20
C VAL A 70 25.78 0.93 20.36
N GLY A 71 24.96 0.39 21.27
CA GLY A 71 25.41 -0.39 22.42
C GLY A 71 26.22 -1.62 22.01
N LEU A 72 25.75 -2.40 21.05
CA LEU A 72 26.47 -3.54 20.50
C LEU A 72 27.80 -3.11 19.86
N SER A 73 27.78 -2.00 19.11
CA SER A 73 28.97 -1.50 18.43
C SER A 73 30.04 -0.98 19.41
N LEU A 74 29.62 -0.40 20.54
CA LEU A 74 30.49 0.10 21.63
C LEU A 74 30.93 -1.00 22.62
N SER A 75 30.25 -2.14 22.61
CA SER A 75 30.49 -3.22 23.57
C SER A 75 31.92 -3.76 23.55
N SER A 76 32.38 -4.27 24.69
CA SER A 76 33.69 -4.93 24.83
C SER A 76 33.81 -6.16 23.91
N TRP A 77 32.70 -6.84 23.63
CA TRP A 77 32.63 -7.94 22.67
C TRP A 77 32.94 -7.48 21.24
N ASN A 78 32.44 -6.31 20.84
CA ASN A 78 32.72 -5.79 19.51
C ASN A 78 34.16 -5.26 19.39
N LYS A 79 34.70 -4.64 20.44
CA LYS A 79 36.08 -4.11 20.50
C LYS A 79 37.16 -5.20 20.35
N LYS A 80 36.85 -6.45 20.68
CA LYS A 80 37.73 -7.60 20.40
C LYS A 80 37.51 -8.06 18.96
N SER A 81 38.31 -7.54 18.04
CA SER A 81 38.20 -7.85 16.60
C SER A 81 38.65 -9.27 16.31
N HIS A 82 37.78 -10.07 15.69
CA HIS A 82 38.08 -11.45 15.31
C HIS A 82 37.59 -11.71 13.87
N PRO A 83 38.38 -12.36 13.00
CA PRO A 83 38.00 -12.61 11.60
C PRO A 83 36.69 -13.39 11.48
N ILE A 84 36.53 -14.48 12.25
CA ILE A 84 35.31 -15.31 12.23
C ILE A 84 34.06 -14.49 12.59
N LYS A 85 34.12 -13.67 13.64
CA LYS A 85 33.01 -12.78 14.03
C LYS A 85 32.64 -11.83 12.89
N THR A 86 33.66 -11.26 12.26
CA THR A 86 33.49 -10.33 11.14
C THR A 86 32.85 -11.00 9.93
N LEU A 87 33.30 -12.20 9.59
CA LEU A 87 32.69 -13.00 8.54
C LEU A 87 31.22 -13.30 8.84
N CYS A 88 30.87 -13.68 10.07
CA CYS A 88 29.49 -13.93 10.46
C CYS A 88 28.63 -12.66 10.34
N LEU A 89 29.08 -11.53 10.89
CA LEU A 89 28.34 -10.26 10.83
C LEU A 89 28.15 -9.77 9.40
N CYS A 90 29.20 -9.80 8.58
CA CYS A 90 29.09 -9.43 7.16
C CYS A 90 28.17 -10.38 6.38
N SER A 91 28.17 -11.68 6.70
CA SER A 91 27.25 -12.64 6.08
C SER A 91 25.80 -12.36 6.46
N ILE A 92 25.52 -12.08 7.73
CA ILE A 92 24.17 -11.70 8.19
C ILE A 92 23.75 -10.39 7.53
N PHE A 93 24.65 -9.41 7.41
CA PHE A 93 24.38 -8.16 6.70
C PHE A 93 24.03 -8.40 5.22
N PHE A 94 24.77 -9.27 4.53
CA PHE A 94 24.46 -9.64 3.15
C PHE A 94 23.11 -10.33 3.03
N ILE A 95 22.76 -11.23 3.96
CA ILE A 95 21.44 -11.86 4.03
C ILE A 95 20.35 -10.81 4.26
N ALA A 96 20.56 -9.87 5.17
CA ALA A 96 19.61 -8.78 5.42
C ALA A 96 19.37 -7.93 4.17
N LEU A 97 20.44 -7.54 3.46
CA LEU A 97 20.34 -6.84 2.17
C LEU A 97 19.55 -7.64 1.14
N LEU A 98 19.84 -8.94 1.00
CA LEU A 98 19.17 -9.81 0.04
C LEU A 98 17.68 -9.98 0.36
N VAL A 99 17.32 -10.13 1.64
CA VAL A 99 15.92 -10.15 2.09
C VAL A 99 15.23 -8.85 1.72
N THR A 100 15.85 -7.71 1.99
CA THR A 100 15.29 -6.39 1.71
C THR A 100 15.24 -6.03 0.23
N TYR A 101 16.01 -6.68 -0.64
CA TYR A 101 15.93 -6.41 -2.09
C TYR A 101 14.98 -7.38 -2.81
N VAL A 102 15.03 -8.66 -2.46
CA VAL A 102 14.33 -9.73 -3.17
C VAL A 102 12.97 -10.04 -2.55
N PHE A 103 12.83 -9.85 -1.24
CA PHE A 103 11.66 -10.28 -0.47
C PHE A 103 10.90 -9.14 0.22
N ASP A 104 11.27 -7.87 0.00
CA ASP A 104 10.66 -6.69 0.66
C ASP A 104 9.14 -6.72 0.66
N ILE A 105 8.54 -6.85 -0.53
CA ILE A 105 7.08 -6.92 -0.70
C ILE A 105 6.50 -8.07 0.13
N LYS A 106 7.11 -9.26 0.07
CA LYS A 106 6.61 -10.43 0.81
C LYS A 106 6.71 -10.25 2.33
N VAL A 107 7.79 -9.64 2.82
CA VAL A 107 7.98 -9.37 4.24
C VAL A 107 6.98 -8.32 4.72
N LYS A 108 6.82 -7.21 3.98
CA LYS A 108 5.83 -6.16 4.27
C LYS A 108 4.41 -6.69 4.28
N GLU A 109 4.04 -7.48 3.28
CA GLU A 109 2.72 -8.11 3.22
C GLU A 109 2.50 -9.08 4.38
N TRP A 110 3.50 -9.90 4.72
CA TRP A 110 3.43 -10.80 5.87
C TRP A 110 3.28 -10.03 7.19
N LEU A 111 4.01 -8.94 7.37
CA LEU A 111 3.89 -8.07 8.55
C LEU A 111 2.49 -7.45 8.64
N ALA A 112 1.95 -6.94 7.53
CA ALA A 112 0.60 -6.37 7.50
C ALA A 112 -0.48 -7.42 7.79
N GLU A 113 -0.33 -8.63 7.26
CA GLU A 113 -1.22 -9.75 7.60
C GLU A 113 -1.17 -10.08 9.09
N LYS A 114 0.02 -10.11 9.70
CA LYS A 114 0.17 -10.37 11.14
C LYS A 114 -0.31 -9.22 12.02
N GLY A 115 -0.17 -7.98 11.57
CA GLY A 115 -0.71 -6.81 12.25
C GLY A 115 -2.21 -6.63 12.09
N GLY A 116 -2.86 -7.46 11.27
CA GLY A 116 -4.30 -7.45 11.09
C GLY A 116 -4.82 -6.41 10.11
N PHE A 117 -3.95 -5.89 9.21
CA PHE A 117 -4.37 -4.95 8.16
C PHE A 117 -5.47 -5.54 7.27
N PHE A 118 -5.45 -6.85 7.04
CA PHE A 118 -6.43 -7.58 6.22
C PHE A 118 -7.49 -8.33 7.05
N ASN A 119 -7.65 -8.00 8.33
CA ASN A 119 -8.65 -8.64 9.20
C ASN A 119 -10.03 -7.98 9.10
N GLY A 120 -10.20 -6.96 8.24
CA GLY A 120 -11.50 -6.36 7.99
C GLY A 120 -12.46 -7.38 7.39
N GLU A 121 -13.75 -7.15 7.60
CA GLU A 121 -14.79 -7.90 6.91
C GLU A 121 -14.63 -7.69 5.39
N PRO A 122 -14.92 -8.71 4.56
CA PRO A 122 -14.96 -8.51 3.12
C PRO A 122 -15.89 -7.33 2.85
N PRO A 123 -15.46 -6.36 2.01
CA PRO A 123 -16.05 -5.02 2.00
C PRO A 123 -17.54 -4.99 1.64
N LEU A 124 -18.12 -6.13 1.22
CA LEU A 124 -19.52 -6.26 0.86
C LEU A 124 -20.04 -7.68 1.18
N VAL A 125 -20.92 -7.78 2.18
CA VAL A 125 -21.83 -8.92 2.35
C VAL A 125 -23.25 -8.38 2.29
N LEU A 126 -23.96 -8.60 1.19
CA LEU A 126 -25.38 -8.28 1.11
C LEU A 126 -26.17 -9.42 0.48
N LYS A 127 -27.29 -9.73 1.13
CA LYS A 127 -28.30 -10.71 0.71
C LYS A 127 -28.72 -10.41 -0.72
N GLN A 128 -28.72 -11.43 -1.58
CA GLN A 128 -29.25 -11.39 -2.94
C GLN A 128 -30.54 -10.57 -2.99
N GLN A 129 -30.47 -9.35 -3.55
CA GLN A 129 -31.67 -8.65 -3.97
C GLN A 129 -32.05 -9.13 -5.36
N ALA A 130 -33.33 -9.44 -5.49
CA ALA A 130 -33.96 -9.94 -6.69
C ALA A 130 -34.15 -8.79 -7.71
N GLY A 131 -33.07 -8.37 -8.35
CA GLY A 131 -33.12 -7.62 -9.59
C GLY A 131 -32.63 -8.52 -10.73
N THR A 132 -33.33 -8.52 -11.87
CA THR A 132 -32.85 -9.17 -13.09
C THR A 132 -31.68 -8.36 -13.67
N LEU A 133 -30.45 -8.87 -13.50
CA LEU A 133 -29.26 -8.32 -14.14
C LEU A 133 -29.39 -8.45 -15.67
N ASP A 134 -29.54 -7.33 -16.37
CA ASP A 134 -29.99 -7.34 -17.77
C ASP A 134 -28.85 -7.13 -18.77
N LYS A 135 -27.75 -6.47 -18.36
CA LYS A 135 -26.66 -6.09 -19.27
C LYS A 135 -25.27 -6.46 -18.73
N SER A 136 -24.49 -7.19 -19.53
CA SER A 136 -23.07 -7.42 -19.29
C SER A 136 -22.23 -6.36 -20.00
N ILE A 137 -21.40 -5.62 -19.26
CA ILE A 137 -20.51 -4.59 -19.82
C ILE A 137 -19.06 -4.99 -19.54
N LYS A 138 -18.30 -5.22 -20.61
CA LYS A 138 -16.92 -5.72 -20.54
C LYS A 138 -15.91 -4.60 -20.73
N PHE A 139 -14.94 -4.56 -19.82
CA PHE A 139 -13.70 -3.80 -19.88
C PHE A 139 -12.58 -4.76 -20.24
N SER A 140 -12.54 -5.11 -21.52
CA SER A 140 -11.63 -6.11 -22.07
C SER A 140 -10.18 -5.69 -22.02
N GLU A 141 -9.82 -4.50 -21.56
CA GLU A 141 -8.43 -4.03 -21.33
C GLU A 141 -8.00 -4.17 -19.86
N VAL A 142 -8.96 -4.05 -18.95
CA VAL A 142 -8.74 -4.18 -17.51
C VAL A 142 -8.93 -5.63 -17.04
N GLY A 143 -9.82 -6.38 -17.69
CA GLY A 143 -10.17 -7.76 -17.31
C GLY A 143 -11.38 -7.86 -16.41
N ILE A 144 -12.22 -6.82 -16.44
CA ILE A 144 -13.44 -6.75 -15.64
C ILE A 144 -14.65 -6.86 -16.56
N GLU A 145 -15.66 -7.58 -16.10
CA GLU A 145 -17.02 -7.55 -16.61
C GLU A 145 -17.92 -7.10 -15.45
N PHE A 146 -18.68 -6.03 -15.65
CA PHE A 146 -19.76 -5.66 -14.73
C PHE A 146 -21.08 -6.19 -15.26
N ARG A 147 -21.95 -6.65 -14.36
CA ARG A 147 -23.35 -6.93 -14.71
C ARG A 147 -24.20 -5.80 -14.17
N ALA A 148 -24.68 -4.97 -15.07
CA ALA A 148 -25.38 -3.76 -14.76
C ALA A 148 -26.87 -3.92 -15.03
N PHE A 149 -27.68 -3.20 -14.24
CA PHE A 149 -29.10 -2.99 -14.51
C PHE A 149 -29.30 -1.96 -15.64
N GLU A 150 -30.55 -1.75 -16.02
CA GLU A 150 -30.92 -0.67 -16.94
C GLU A 150 -30.43 0.70 -16.43
N GLY A 151 -30.07 1.59 -17.36
CA GLY A 151 -29.60 2.95 -17.05
C GLY A 151 -28.07 3.14 -17.05
N TRP A 152 -27.30 2.05 -17.04
CA TRP A 152 -25.84 2.12 -17.18
C TRP A 152 -25.40 2.27 -18.64
N ARG A 153 -24.57 3.28 -18.89
CA ARG A 153 -24.00 3.59 -20.21
C ARG A 153 -22.48 3.52 -20.15
N LYS A 154 -21.87 3.06 -21.24
CA LYS A 154 -20.41 3.04 -21.41
C LYS A 154 -19.99 4.31 -22.14
N GLY A 155 -18.98 4.98 -21.64
CA GLY A 155 -18.37 6.16 -22.26
C GLY A 155 -16.87 5.93 -22.48
N GLU A 156 -16.26 6.88 -23.17
CA GLU A 156 -14.82 6.92 -23.45
C GLU A 156 -14.31 8.34 -23.18
N LEU A 157 -13.25 8.46 -22.39
CA LEU A 157 -12.59 9.74 -22.12
C LEU A 157 -11.79 10.20 -23.35
N PRO A 158 -11.43 11.50 -23.45
CA PRO A 158 -10.58 12.00 -24.53
C PRO A 158 -9.25 11.25 -24.69
N SER A 159 -8.76 10.63 -23.61
CA SER A 159 -7.56 9.79 -23.58
C SER A 159 -7.76 8.36 -24.11
N GLY A 160 -8.96 8.00 -24.56
CA GLY A 160 -9.32 6.66 -25.01
C GLY A 160 -9.73 5.69 -23.90
N HIS A 161 -9.81 6.16 -22.65
CA HIS A 161 -10.12 5.29 -21.50
C HIS A 161 -11.62 5.08 -21.35
N GLU A 162 -12.03 3.81 -21.32
CA GLU A 162 -13.42 3.44 -21.16
C GLU A 162 -13.88 3.60 -19.70
N TYR A 163 -15.10 4.10 -19.50
CA TYR A 163 -15.73 4.27 -18.18
C TYR A 163 -17.23 3.94 -18.24
N LEU A 164 -17.88 3.81 -17.08
CA LEU A 164 -19.35 3.70 -16.98
C LEU A 164 -19.96 4.94 -16.35
N THR A 165 -21.18 5.25 -16.77
CA THR A 165 -22.02 6.27 -16.16
C THR A 165 -23.40 5.74 -15.82
N TYR A 166 -23.97 6.22 -14.73
CA TYR A 166 -25.38 6.00 -14.36
C TYR A 166 -26.06 7.34 -14.07
N GLY A 167 -27.25 7.55 -14.66
CA GLY A 167 -28.08 8.74 -14.46
C GLY A 167 -28.68 9.31 -15.75
N ASN A 168 -29.71 10.15 -15.60
CA ASN A 168 -30.21 11.06 -16.65
C ASN A 168 -29.56 12.43 -16.44
N SER A 169 -29.24 13.14 -17.52
CA SER A 169 -28.30 14.29 -17.59
C SER A 169 -28.48 15.40 -16.55
N ASP A 170 -29.65 15.51 -15.92
CA ASP A 170 -29.99 16.64 -15.05
C ASP A 170 -29.87 16.32 -13.55
N ALA A 171 -29.71 15.03 -13.17
CA ALA A 171 -29.59 14.61 -11.78
C ALA A 171 -28.41 13.64 -11.59
N GLY A 172 -27.21 14.19 -11.39
CA GLY A 172 -26.04 13.51 -10.83
C GLY A 172 -25.57 12.25 -11.57
N VAL A 173 -24.53 12.37 -12.38
CA VAL A 173 -23.92 11.23 -13.09
C VAL A 173 -22.92 10.51 -12.19
N VAL A 174 -23.22 9.28 -11.78
CA VAL A 174 -22.20 8.41 -11.18
C VAL A 174 -21.22 8.02 -12.25
N GLU A 175 -19.93 8.12 -11.97
CA GLU A 175 -18.88 7.66 -12.87
C GLU A 175 -18.12 6.49 -12.27
N VAL A 176 -17.92 5.42 -13.05
CA VAL A 176 -17.14 4.26 -12.64
C VAL A 176 -15.98 4.10 -13.60
N ARG A 177 -14.76 4.14 -13.07
CA ARG A 177 -13.50 4.10 -13.81
C ARG A 177 -12.73 2.85 -13.44
N PRO A 178 -12.87 1.77 -14.22
CA PRO A 178 -12.09 0.56 -14.03
C PRO A 178 -10.67 0.79 -14.52
N ASN A 179 -9.71 0.40 -13.71
CA ASN A 179 -8.30 0.49 -14.01
C ASN A 179 -7.59 -0.82 -13.64
N CYS A 180 -6.45 -1.07 -14.27
CA CYS A 180 -5.57 -2.13 -13.85
C CYS A 180 -4.21 -1.59 -13.42
N LEU A 181 -3.57 -2.34 -12.54
CA LEU A 181 -2.23 -2.07 -12.07
C LEU A 181 -1.39 -3.29 -12.47
N ASP A 182 -0.42 -3.08 -13.35
CA ASP A 182 0.60 -4.11 -13.59
C ASP A 182 1.25 -4.48 -12.25
N GLY A 183 1.69 -5.74 -12.13
CA GLY A 183 2.09 -6.36 -10.86
C GLY A 183 2.79 -5.36 -9.96
N MET A 184 2.11 -4.93 -8.90
CA MET A 184 2.53 -3.74 -8.16
C MET A 184 3.95 -3.95 -7.64
N ASN A 185 4.88 -3.06 -8.02
CA ASN A 185 6.21 -2.99 -7.40
C ASN A 185 6.15 -2.54 -5.93
N ILE A 186 4.95 -2.26 -5.43
CA ILE A 186 4.65 -1.86 -4.07
C ILE A 186 3.64 -2.82 -3.48
N ASP A 187 3.78 -3.14 -2.20
CA ASP A 187 2.79 -3.94 -1.48
C ASP A 187 1.45 -3.19 -1.35
N THR A 188 0.36 -3.95 -1.22
CA THR A 188 -1.01 -3.42 -1.11
C THR A 188 -1.15 -2.41 0.04
N PRO A 189 -0.63 -2.66 1.27
CA PRO A 189 -0.71 -1.69 2.36
C PRO A 189 0.00 -0.37 2.07
N THR A 190 1.19 -0.42 1.46
CA THR A 190 1.91 0.79 1.04
C THR A 190 1.13 1.57 -0.03
N TYR A 191 0.49 0.89 -0.98
CA TYR A 191 -0.38 1.54 -1.97
C TYR A 191 -1.53 2.30 -1.29
N VAL A 192 -2.25 1.65 -0.37
CA VAL A 192 -3.35 2.27 0.38
C VAL A 192 -2.85 3.46 1.20
N SER A 193 -1.76 3.28 1.96
CA SER A 193 -1.18 4.36 2.77
C SER A 193 -0.74 5.57 1.92
N ASN A 194 -0.09 5.35 0.78
CA ASN A 194 0.26 6.43 -0.16
C ASN A 194 -0.99 7.18 -0.64
N MET A 195 -2.06 6.46 -0.96
CA MET A 195 -3.30 7.07 -1.42
C MET A 195 -3.95 7.93 -0.34
N LEU A 196 -4.00 7.44 0.90
CA LEU A 196 -4.54 8.19 2.04
C LEU A 196 -3.72 9.46 2.33
N GLU A 197 -2.39 9.34 2.34
CA GLU A 197 -1.48 10.48 2.53
C GLU A 197 -1.67 11.56 1.43
N LEU A 198 -1.84 11.14 0.17
CA LEU A 198 -2.14 12.07 -0.93
C LEU A 198 -3.49 12.77 -0.74
N LEU A 199 -4.50 12.11 -0.17
CA LEU A 199 -5.79 12.72 0.14
C LEU A 199 -5.66 13.75 1.27
N GLU A 200 -4.92 13.44 2.32
CA GLU A 200 -4.68 14.37 3.44
C GLU A 200 -3.96 15.64 2.99
N VAL A 201 -2.97 15.51 2.11
CA VAL A 201 -2.20 16.67 1.58
C VAL A 201 -3.06 17.52 0.63
N ASN A 202 -3.77 16.89 -0.31
CA ASN A 202 -4.46 17.64 -1.37
C ASN A 202 -5.88 18.09 -1.00
N LYS A 203 -6.52 17.39 -0.07
CA LYS A 203 -7.91 17.63 0.34
C LYS A 203 -8.04 17.43 1.87
N PRO A 204 -7.41 18.29 2.68
CA PRO A 204 -7.28 18.11 4.14
C PRO A 204 -8.62 18.12 4.91
N THR A 205 -9.68 18.61 4.29
CA THR A 205 -11.04 18.59 4.86
C THR A 205 -11.80 17.29 4.55
N SER A 206 -11.25 16.37 3.77
CA SER A 206 -11.95 15.12 3.43
C SER A 206 -12.00 14.18 4.62
N ARG A 207 -13.09 13.43 4.73
CA ARG A 207 -13.16 12.28 5.62
C ARG A 207 -12.93 11.02 4.81
N TYR A 208 -12.21 10.06 5.37
CA TYR A 208 -12.02 8.79 4.72
C TYR A 208 -12.13 7.63 5.70
N ASP A 209 -12.61 6.51 5.20
CA ASP A 209 -12.60 5.21 5.87
C ASP A 209 -12.04 4.17 4.90
N TYR A 210 -11.36 3.15 5.41
CA TYR A 210 -10.89 2.04 4.58
C TYR A 210 -11.02 0.71 5.30
N GLN A 211 -11.37 -0.31 4.52
CA GLN A 211 -11.51 -1.68 5.00
C GLN A 211 -10.80 -2.62 4.04
N CYS A 212 -9.89 -3.42 4.58
CA CYS A 212 -9.13 -4.39 3.82
C CYS A 212 -9.36 -5.79 4.36
N SER A 213 -9.54 -6.75 3.45
CA SER A 213 -9.81 -8.15 3.75
C SER A 213 -8.91 -9.04 2.90
N LYS A 214 -8.69 -10.27 3.37
CA LYS A 214 -8.00 -11.31 2.61
C LYS A 214 -8.82 -12.60 2.60
N SER A 215 -9.11 -13.10 1.42
CA SER A 215 -9.72 -14.41 1.20
C SER A 215 -8.77 -15.28 0.38
N ALA A 216 -8.24 -16.34 0.99
CA ALA A 216 -7.18 -17.18 0.42
C ALA A 216 -5.95 -16.36 -0.05
N GLN A 217 -5.74 -16.20 -1.36
CA GLN A 217 -4.65 -15.41 -1.93
C GLN A 217 -5.10 -14.05 -2.48
N VAL A 218 -6.39 -13.76 -2.42
CA VAL A 218 -6.98 -12.51 -2.91
C VAL A 218 -7.03 -11.53 -1.76
N LYS A 219 -6.50 -10.33 -1.99
CA LYS A 219 -6.56 -9.19 -1.08
C LYS A 219 -7.46 -8.14 -1.69
N GLU A 220 -8.36 -7.60 -0.89
CA GLU A 220 -9.31 -6.59 -1.32
C GLU A 220 -9.29 -5.44 -0.33
N CYS A 221 -9.26 -4.22 -0.83
CA CYS A 221 -9.34 -3.00 -0.04
C CYS A 221 -10.43 -2.11 -0.63
N PHE A 222 -11.26 -1.56 0.25
CA PHE A 222 -12.29 -0.59 -0.10
C PHE A 222 -12.03 0.69 0.68
N ILE A 223 -11.82 1.79 -0.02
CA ILE A 223 -11.54 3.11 0.56
C ILE A 223 -12.70 4.01 0.20
N ARG A 224 -13.37 4.59 1.18
CA ARG A 224 -14.46 5.56 1.00
C ARG A 224 -13.93 6.94 1.37
N VAL A 225 -14.06 7.89 0.45
CA VAL A 225 -13.69 9.29 0.66
C VAL A 225 -14.93 10.14 0.52
N GLU A 226 -15.17 10.99 1.52
CA GLU A 226 -16.23 12.00 1.52
C GLU A 226 -15.56 13.38 1.46
N TYR A 227 -15.86 14.14 0.42
CA TYR A 227 -15.33 15.48 0.23
C TYR A 227 -16.27 16.49 0.87
N LEU A 228 -15.72 17.35 1.75
CA LEU A 228 -16.50 18.42 2.41
C LEU A 228 -16.60 19.71 1.55
N SER A 229 -16.02 19.77 0.35
CA SER A 229 -16.00 20.97 -0.51
C SER A 229 -16.80 20.83 -1.81
N ALA A 230 -17.23 21.99 -2.35
CA ALA A 230 -18.16 22.16 -3.47
C ALA A 230 -17.61 21.84 -4.88
N ASP A 231 -16.74 20.83 -5.04
CA ASP A 231 -16.13 20.49 -6.34
C ASP A 231 -17.06 19.64 -7.25
N GLY A 232 -18.36 19.61 -6.95
CA GLY A 232 -19.33 18.78 -7.68
C GLY A 232 -19.16 17.27 -7.48
N VAL A 233 -18.19 16.84 -6.66
CA VAL A 233 -17.98 15.45 -6.23
C VAL A 233 -18.17 15.36 -4.72
N SER A 234 -19.24 14.69 -4.30
CA SER A 234 -19.53 14.44 -2.88
C SER A 234 -18.70 13.29 -2.32
N LYS A 235 -18.61 12.17 -3.05
CA LYS A 235 -17.93 10.96 -2.58
C LYS A 235 -17.09 10.32 -3.68
N ARG A 236 -15.96 9.73 -3.30
CA ARG A 236 -15.18 8.81 -4.14
C ARG A 236 -14.93 7.53 -3.39
N TRP A 237 -15.34 6.41 -3.96
CA TRP A 237 -15.00 5.09 -3.44
C TRP A 237 -13.96 4.43 -4.34
N HIS A 238 -12.97 3.80 -3.73
CA HIS A 238 -11.90 3.09 -4.44
C HIS A 238 -11.89 1.64 -3.99
N TRP A 239 -12.09 0.74 -4.94
CA TRP A 239 -11.96 -0.68 -4.71
C TRP A 239 -10.69 -1.19 -5.36
N LEU A 240 -9.80 -1.78 -4.57
CA LEU A 240 -8.56 -2.41 -5.02
C LEU A 240 -8.65 -3.91 -4.74
N ARG A 241 -8.33 -4.71 -5.75
CA ARG A 241 -8.17 -6.15 -5.62
C ARG A 241 -6.82 -6.58 -6.18
N SER A 242 -6.04 -7.28 -5.36
CA SER A 242 -4.75 -7.84 -5.76
C SER A 242 -4.71 -9.35 -5.49
N GLN A 243 -4.07 -10.08 -6.39
CA GLN A 243 -3.82 -11.50 -6.25
C GLN A 243 -2.39 -11.81 -6.73
N ARG A 244 -1.69 -12.67 -5.99
CA ARG A 244 -0.29 -12.99 -6.28
C ARG A 244 -0.14 -13.62 -7.67
N GLY A 245 0.80 -13.09 -8.46
CA GLY A 245 1.09 -13.58 -9.81
C GLY A 245 0.05 -13.19 -10.85
N GLU A 246 -0.95 -12.42 -10.46
CA GLU A 246 -1.96 -11.85 -11.34
C GLU A 246 -1.88 -10.32 -11.32
N ARG A 247 -2.52 -9.70 -12.30
CA ARG A 247 -2.67 -8.26 -12.40
C ARG A 247 -3.58 -7.76 -11.28
N SER A 248 -3.23 -6.63 -10.67
CA SER A 248 -4.10 -5.99 -9.69
C SER A 248 -5.14 -5.13 -10.42
N ILE A 249 -6.32 -5.04 -9.84
CA ILE A 249 -7.47 -4.35 -10.40
C ILE A 249 -7.86 -3.24 -9.43
N ALA A 250 -8.07 -2.05 -9.95
CA ALA A 250 -8.55 -0.90 -9.19
C ALA A 250 -9.82 -0.37 -9.86
N VAL A 251 -10.83 0.03 -9.10
CA VAL A 251 -12.03 0.66 -9.65
C VAL A 251 -12.37 1.86 -8.79
N ASP A 252 -12.42 3.03 -9.43
CA ASP A 252 -12.89 4.26 -8.82
C ASP A 252 -14.37 4.46 -9.12
N PHE A 253 -15.14 4.80 -8.08
CA PHE A 253 -16.54 5.19 -8.15
C PHE A 253 -16.65 6.64 -7.71
N ILE A 254 -16.97 7.53 -8.64
CA ILE A 254 -17.12 8.97 -8.42
C ILE A 254 -18.60 9.28 -8.31
N ILE A 255 -19.01 9.75 -7.14
CA ILE A 255 -20.40 9.99 -6.77
C ILE A 255 -20.57 11.49 -6.60
N PRO A 256 -21.17 12.20 -7.58
CA PRO A 256 -21.25 13.65 -7.55
C PRO A 256 -22.20 14.20 -6.48
N ASN A 257 -23.28 13.46 -6.21
CA ASN A 257 -24.33 13.88 -5.27
C ASN A 257 -24.53 12.81 -4.19
N ASP A 258 -24.80 13.24 -2.96
CA ASP A 258 -25.07 12.37 -1.83
C ASP A 258 -26.49 11.77 -1.91
N SER A 259 -26.64 10.73 -2.75
CA SER A 259 -27.89 10.03 -2.95
C SER A 259 -27.75 8.55 -2.60
N LYS A 260 -28.55 8.10 -1.62
CA LYS A 260 -28.58 6.69 -1.20
C LYS A 260 -28.92 5.73 -2.35
N VAL A 261 -29.79 6.15 -3.27
CA VAL A 261 -30.16 5.35 -4.45
C VAL A 261 -28.95 5.14 -5.37
N VAL A 262 -28.12 6.17 -5.52
CA VAL A 262 -26.87 6.09 -6.29
C VAL A 262 -25.87 5.17 -5.61
N GLU A 263 -25.73 5.28 -4.29
CA GLU A 263 -24.86 4.39 -3.51
C GLU A 263 -25.27 2.92 -3.64
N GLU A 264 -26.56 2.62 -3.52
CA GLU A 264 -27.11 1.27 -3.72
C GLU A 264 -26.76 0.73 -5.11
N LYS A 265 -26.92 1.55 -6.17
CA LYS A 265 -26.56 1.16 -7.54
C LYS A 265 -25.07 0.90 -7.72
N VAL A 266 -24.21 1.67 -7.05
CA VAL A 266 -22.76 1.44 -7.02
C VAL A 266 -22.42 0.14 -6.32
N LEU A 267 -23.00 -0.12 -5.14
CA LEU A 267 -22.78 -1.35 -4.38
C LEU A 267 -23.23 -2.58 -5.16
N GLU A 268 -24.41 -2.51 -5.81
CA GLU A 268 -24.89 -3.54 -6.73
C GLU A 268 -23.87 -3.82 -7.85
N LEU A 269 -23.34 -2.77 -8.48
CA LEU A 269 -22.37 -2.90 -9.56
C LEU A 269 -21.08 -3.57 -9.07
N ILE A 270 -20.55 -3.15 -7.90
CA ILE A 270 -19.35 -3.77 -7.31
C ILE A 270 -19.58 -5.26 -7.08
N MET A 271 -20.73 -5.64 -6.51
CA MET A 271 -21.08 -7.05 -6.24
C MET A 271 -21.25 -7.88 -7.50
N SER A 272 -21.67 -7.24 -8.59
CA SER A 272 -21.89 -7.89 -9.88
C SER A 272 -20.58 -8.22 -10.63
N THR A 273 -19.46 -7.70 -10.14
CA THR A 273 -18.18 -7.70 -10.84
C THR A 273 -17.66 -9.11 -11.05
N LYS A 274 -17.41 -9.45 -12.31
CA LYS A 274 -16.72 -10.66 -12.73
C LYS A 274 -15.34 -10.32 -13.22
N ILE A 275 -14.35 -10.98 -12.64
CA ILE A 275 -12.96 -10.84 -13.07
C ILE A 275 -12.66 -11.94 -14.05
N SER A 276 -12.31 -11.54 -15.26
CA SER A 276 -11.91 -12.47 -16.31
C SER A 276 -10.41 -12.74 -16.19
N LYS A 277 -10.02 -14.02 -16.16
CA LYS A 277 -8.61 -14.41 -16.30
C LYS A 277 -8.10 -13.88 -17.63
N LYS A 278 -7.20 -12.91 -17.58
CA LYS A 278 -6.81 -12.15 -18.77
C LYS A 278 -5.48 -12.60 -19.35
N ARG A 279 -5.39 -12.53 -20.68
CA ARG A 279 -4.15 -12.66 -21.45
C ARG A 279 -3.28 -11.42 -21.20
N GLN A 280 -2.00 -11.64 -20.90
CA GLN A 280 -0.98 -10.64 -20.51
C GLN A 280 -0.63 -9.58 -21.59
N THR A 281 -1.43 -9.42 -22.64
CA THR A 281 -1.04 -8.68 -23.85
C THR A 281 -1.38 -7.19 -23.85
N VAL A 282 -2.22 -6.70 -22.92
CA VAL A 282 -2.63 -5.29 -22.86
C VAL A 282 -1.92 -4.61 -21.69
N ILE A 283 -1.13 -3.57 -21.93
CA ILE A 283 -0.40 -2.82 -20.89
C ILE A 283 -1.40 -2.10 -19.95
N CYS A 284 -1.15 -2.08 -18.64
CA CYS A 284 -1.97 -1.25 -17.76
C CYS A 284 -1.64 0.22 -17.95
N THR A 285 -2.65 1.02 -18.21
CA THR A 285 -2.50 2.46 -18.32
C THR A 285 -2.54 3.10 -16.93
N THR A 286 -1.70 4.10 -16.70
CA THR A 286 -1.59 4.75 -15.39
C THR A 286 -2.76 5.70 -15.15
N PRO A 287 -3.09 6.02 -13.87
CA PRO A 287 -4.10 7.02 -13.53
C PRO A 287 -3.89 8.40 -14.19
N ALA A 288 -2.66 8.75 -14.58
CA ALA A 288 -2.35 9.99 -15.30
C ALA A 288 -2.95 10.03 -16.71
N ALA A 289 -3.25 8.88 -17.31
CA ALA A 289 -3.93 8.80 -18.60
C ALA A 289 -5.45 9.05 -18.48
N TRP A 290 -5.97 9.33 -17.28
CA TRP A 290 -7.37 9.69 -17.04
C TRP A 290 -7.60 11.21 -16.88
N LEU A 291 -6.52 11.99 -17.00
CA LEU A 291 -6.50 13.46 -17.06
C LEU A 291 -6.36 13.91 -18.51
#